data_AF-A0A961RCJ0-F1
#
_entry.id   AF-A0A961RCJ0-F1
#
_cell.length_a   1.000
_cell.length_b   1.000
_cell.length_c   1.000
_cell.angle_alpha   90.00
_cell.angle_beta   90.00
_cell.angle_gamma   90.00
#
_symmetry.space_group_name_H-M   'P 1'
#
loop_
_entity.id
_entity.type
_entity.pdbx_description
1 polymer ?
#
loop_
_entity_poly.entity_id
_entity_poly.type
_entity_poly.pdbx_seq_one_letter_code
_entity_poly.pdbx_strand_id
1 'polypeptide(L)' 'GQTFEEIAATENLSKRRILQVIDLAFLAPDIVRSIMHDDQPIGLTAKWLGQNPLPPDWQAQRRIVATL' A
#
# COMPACT_ATOMS: atom_id res chain seq x y z
N GLY A 1 12.34 18.45 0.75
CA GLY A 1 11.65 17.25 1.27
C GLY A 1 12.63 16.45 2.10
N GLN A 2 12.14 15.65 3.04
CA GLN A 2 12.97 14.73 3.84
C GLN A 2 13.38 13.50 3.01
N THR A 3 14.51 12.91 3.34
CA THR A 3 14.94 11.61 2.80
C THR A 3 14.23 10.46 3.49
N PHE A 4 14.23 9.26 2.88
CA PHE A 4 13.67 8.07 3.54
C PHE A 4 14.39 7.70 4.84
N GLU A 5 15.69 7.97 4.95
CA GLU A 5 16.45 7.82 6.20
C GLU A 5 15.96 8.77 7.30
N GLU A 6 15.72 10.04 6.97
CA GLU A 6 15.23 11.04 7.94
C GLU A 6 13.81 10.72 8.42
N ILE A 7 12.94 10.27 7.49
CA ILE A 7 11.59 9.80 7.83
C ILE A 7 11.68 8.56 8.73
N ALA A 8 12.52 7.59 8.38
CA ALA A 8 12.71 6.38 9.17
C ALA A 8 13.18 6.69 10.60
N ALA A 9 14.15 7.61 10.76
CA ALA A 9 14.64 8.03 12.07
C ALA A 9 13.55 8.74 12.90
N THR A 10 12.76 9.62 12.27
CA THR A 10 11.67 10.36 12.94
C THR A 10 10.56 9.42 13.41
N GLU A 11 10.19 8.44 12.60
CA GLU A 11 9.11 7.48 12.88
C GLU A 11 9.57 6.27 13.70
N ASN A 12 10.84 6.21 14.11
CA ASN A 12 11.46 5.06 14.78
C ASN A 12 11.29 3.74 13.99
N LEU A 13 11.45 3.81 12.67
CA LEU A 13 11.36 2.70 11.73
C LEU A 13 12.71 2.48 11.04
N SER A 14 12.88 1.31 10.42
CA SER A 14 14.01 1.10 9.51
C SER A 14 13.68 1.67 8.13
N LYS A 15 14.68 2.14 7.38
CA LYS A 15 14.52 2.51 5.95
C LYS A 15 13.86 1.39 5.15
N ARG A 16 14.27 0.14 5.40
CA ARG A 16 13.66 -1.06 4.79
C ARG A 16 12.15 -1.10 5.05
N ARG A 17 11.71 -0.80 6.27
CA ARG A 17 10.29 -0.77 6.62
C ARG A 17 9.55 0.35 5.89
N ILE A 18 10.13 1.54 5.77
CA ILE A 18 9.57 2.65 4.98
C ILE A 18 9.38 2.20 3.53
N LEU A 19 10.41 1.66 2.89
CA LEU A 19 10.34 1.19 1.50
C LEU A 19 9.33 0.04 1.29
N GLN A 20 9.06 -0.77 2.32
CA GLN A 20 8.04 -1.83 2.24
C GLN A 20 6.61 -1.32 2.30
N VAL A 21 6.37 -0.13 2.86
CA VAL A 21 5.02 0.43 3.03
C VAL A 21 4.75 1.62 2.13
N ILE A 22 5.79 2.22 1.54
CA ILE A 22 5.65 3.40 0.69
C ILE A 22 4.75 3.13 -0.52
N ASP A 23 4.78 1.90 -1.04
CA ASP A 23 3.94 1.47 -2.16
C ASP A 23 2.44 1.56 -1.84
N LEU A 24 2.07 1.46 -0.56
CA LEU A 24 0.67 1.60 -0.11
C LEU A 24 0.16 3.03 -0.30
N ALA A 25 1.03 4.03 -0.33
CA ALA A 25 0.65 5.42 -0.59
C ALA A 25 0.19 5.65 -2.04
N PHE A 26 0.46 4.70 -2.94
CA PHE A 26 0.11 4.78 -4.36
C PHE A 26 -1.12 3.94 -4.74
N LEU A 27 -1.87 3.44 -3.75
CA LEU A 27 -3.13 2.73 -3.97
C LEU A 27 -4.17 3.65 -4.63
N ALA A 28 -5.00 3.07 -5.50
CA ALA A 28 -6.12 3.78 -6.08
C ALA A 28 -7.05 4.32 -4.97
N PRO A 29 -7.52 5.58 -5.05
CA PRO A 29 -8.27 6.20 -3.96
C PRO A 29 -9.53 5.44 -3.53
N ASP A 30 -10.18 4.75 -4.45
CA ASP A 30 -11.34 3.90 -4.21
C ASP A 30 -11.00 2.62 -3.45
N ILE A 31 -9.81 2.03 -3.66
CA ILE A 31 -9.32 0.88 -2.89
C ILE A 31 -9.07 1.32 -1.44
N VAL A 32 -8.40 2.47 -1.25
CA VAL A 32 -8.19 3.04 0.10
C VAL A 32 -9.53 3.29 0.79
N ARG A 33 -10.51 3.86 0.06
CA ARG A 33 -11.86 4.07 0.59
C ARG A 33 -12.52 2.77 0.99
N SER A 34 -12.46 1.74 0.15
CA SER A 34 -13.04 0.41 0.43
C SER A 34 -12.44 -0.19 1.71
N ILE A 35 -11.11 -0.11 1.89
CA ILE A 35 -10.43 -0.55 3.12
C ILE A 35 -10.93 0.22 4.35
N MET A 36 -11.13 1.53 4.24
CA MET A 36 -11.60 2.37 5.34
C MET A 36 -13.07 2.13 5.74
N HIS A 37 -13.87 1.53 4.85
CA HIS A 37 -15.29 1.23 5.10
C HIS A 37 -15.53 -0.24 5.46
N ASP A 38 -14.46 -1.04 5.64
CA ASP A 38 -14.54 -2.49 5.78
C ASP A 38 -15.20 -3.22 4.57
N ASP A 39 -15.19 -2.56 3.41
CA ASP A 39 -15.74 -3.05 2.13
C ASP A 39 -14.65 -3.65 1.22
N GLN A 40 -13.46 -3.96 1.76
CA GLN A 40 -12.37 -4.57 1.01
C GLN A 40 -12.63 -6.05 0.71
N PRO A 41 -12.14 -6.58 -0.43
CA PRO A 41 -12.10 -8.01 -0.66
C PRO A 41 -11.36 -8.73 0.47
N ILE A 42 -11.84 -9.91 0.87
CA ILE A 42 -11.27 -10.68 1.98
C ILE A 42 -9.79 -11.02 1.72
N GLY A 43 -9.39 -11.25 0.46
CA GLY A 43 -8.01 -11.48 0.08
C GLY A 43 -7.08 -10.25 0.18
N LEU A 44 -7.62 -9.04 0.23
CA LEU A 44 -6.86 -7.79 0.28
C LEU A 44 -6.36 -7.49 1.70
N THR A 45 -5.35 -8.23 2.14
CA THR A 45 -4.73 -8.07 3.46
C THR A 45 -3.45 -7.25 3.40
N ALA A 46 -3.02 -6.67 4.53
CA ALA A 46 -1.72 -6.00 4.65
C ALA A 46 -0.54 -6.92 4.29
N LYS A 47 -0.66 -8.23 4.59
CA LYS A 47 0.30 -9.25 4.17
C LYS A 47 0.31 -9.40 2.65
N TRP A 48 -0.86 -9.52 2.03
CA TRP A 48 -0.98 -9.64 0.58
C TRP A 48 -0.39 -8.40 -0.12
N LEU A 49 -0.74 -7.20 0.32
CA LEU A 49 -0.19 -5.95 -0.20
C LEU A 49 1.34 -5.84 -0.05
N GLY A 50 1.89 -6.33 1.07
CA GLY A 50 3.35 -6.34 1.29
C GLY A 50 4.12 -7.40 0.50
N GLN A 51 3.44 -8.42 -0.04
CA GLN A 51 4.04 -9.49 -0.84
C GLN A 51 3.77 -9.34 -2.35
N ASN A 52 2.77 -8.55 -2.72
CA ASN A 52 2.31 -8.37 -4.09
C ASN A 52 2.34 -6.86 -4.43
N PRO A 53 3.51 -6.32 -4.81
CA PRO A 53 3.61 -4.92 -5.20
C PRO A 53 2.68 -4.65 -6.38
N LEU A 54 1.82 -3.64 -6.22
CA LEU A 54 0.83 -3.28 -7.22
C LEU A 54 1.43 -2.35 -8.27
N PRO A 55 0.99 -2.45 -9.54
CA PRO A 55 1.44 -1.53 -10.58
C PRO A 55 0.98 -0.09 -10.29
N PRO A 56 1.72 0.93 -10.79
CA PRO A 56 1.33 2.33 -10.60
C PRO A 56 0.03 2.71 -11.32
N ASP A 57 -0.40 1.93 -12.31
CA ASP A 57 -1.65 2.15 -13.04
C ASP A 57 -2.87 1.72 -12.20
N TRP A 58 -3.72 2.67 -11.83
CA TRP A 58 -4.89 2.40 -10.98
C TRP A 58 -5.93 1.47 -11.62
N GLN A 59 -6.07 1.42 -12.95
CA GLN A 59 -6.99 0.45 -13.58
C GLN A 59 -6.47 -0.98 -13.42
N ALA A 60 -5.16 -1.18 -13.56
CA ALA A 60 -4.51 -2.45 -13.32
C ALA A 60 -4.64 -2.85 -11.84
N GLN A 61 -4.46 -1.92 -10.89
CA GLN A 61 -4.72 -2.19 -9.47
C GLN A 61 -6.14 -2.70 -9.23
N ARG A 62 -7.16 -2.00 -9.75
CA ARG A 62 -8.56 -2.40 -9.62
C ARG A 62 -8.83 -3.79 -10.19
N ARG A 63 -8.26 -4.11 -11.36
CA ARG A 63 -8.39 -5.45 -11.95
C ARG A 63 -7.81 -6.54 -11.05
N ILE A 64 -6.64 -6.30 -10.45
CA ILE A 64 -6.02 -7.27 -9.54
C ILE A 64 -6.86 -7.40 -8.26
N VAL A 65 -7.25 -6.29 -7.64
CA VAL A 65 -8.03 -6.30 -6.40
C VAL A 65 -9.41 -6.95 -6.59
N ALA A 66 -10.05 -6.78 -7.75
CA ALA A 66 -11.31 -7.43 -8.06
C ALA A 66 -11.23 -8.97 -8.20
N THR A 67 -10.02 -9.54 -8.21
CA THR A 67 -9.81 -11.01 -8.25
C THR A 67 -9.51 -11.63 -6.89
N LEU A 68 -9.48 -10.82 -5.82
CA LEU A 68 -9.14 -11.22 -4.45
C LEU A 68 -10.36 -11.56 -3.58
#